data_AF-A0A7J8W4B3-F1
#
_entry.id   AF-A0A7J8W4B3-F1
#
_cell.length_a   1.000
_cell.length_b   1.000
_cell.length_c   1.000
_cell.angle_alpha   90.00
_cell.angle_beta   90.00
_cell.angle_gamma   90.00
#
_symmetry.space_group_name_H-M   'P 1'
#
loop_
_entity.id
_entity.type
_entity.pdbx_description
1 polymer ?
#
loop_
_entity_poly.entity_id
_entity_poly.type
_entity_poly.pdbx_seq_one_letter_code
_entity_poly.pdbx_strand_id
1 'polypeptide(L)'
;MLKEPLLSNNIVEKKWKKPLKGFIKINFDAAVGENRIGYGTIIRDEEGFVLGGGGGFKEFRLSVEEAECMGFEESINVARRLKLKEHVLFETDHVGLVNKLNNLDNDPLL
;
A
#
# COMPACT_ATOMS: atom_id res chain seq x y z
N MET A 1 -18.92 14.08 -25.12
CA MET A 1 -19.56 13.88 -23.80
C MET A 1 -18.71 12.90 -23.02
N LEU A 2 -17.89 13.40 -22.09
CA LEU A 2 -17.21 12.55 -21.11
C LEU A 2 -18.27 12.09 -20.11
N LYS A 3 -18.45 10.78 -19.96
CA LYS A 3 -19.33 10.22 -18.93
C LYS A 3 -18.67 10.48 -17.58
N GLU A 4 -19.33 11.27 -16.74
CA GLU A 4 -18.92 11.48 -15.36
C GLU A 4 -18.82 10.12 -14.64
N PRO A 5 -17.82 9.92 -13.76
CA PRO A 5 -17.72 8.69 -13.00
C PRO A 5 -18.96 8.57 -12.10
N LEU A 6 -19.67 7.45 -12.20
CA LEU A 6 -20.77 7.10 -11.30
C LEU A 6 -20.19 6.78 -9.92
N LEU A 7 -19.87 7.80 -9.13
CA LEU A 7 -19.61 7.64 -7.70
C LEU A 7 -20.94 7.33 -7.02
N SER A 8 -21.08 6.14 -6.45
CA SER A 8 -22.27 5.79 -5.68
C SER A 8 -22.40 6.74 -4.49
N ASN A 9 -23.58 7.36 -4.30
CA ASN A 9 -23.89 8.27 -3.19
C ASN A 9 -23.78 7.64 -1.78
N ASN A 10 -23.49 6.35 -1.68
CA ASN A 10 -23.07 5.71 -0.45
C ASN A 10 -21.55 5.82 -0.31
N ILE A 11 -21.05 7.02 -0.01
CA ILE A 11 -19.67 7.18 0.45
C ILE A 11 -19.61 6.54 1.83
N VAL A 12 -19.36 5.23 1.88
CA VAL A 12 -18.91 4.58 3.10
C VAL A 12 -17.54 5.16 3.36
N GLU A 13 -17.49 6.17 4.24
CA GLU A 13 -16.24 6.77 4.69
C GLU A 13 -15.43 5.67 5.36
N LYS A 14 -14.52 5.06 4.60
CA LYS A 14 -13.69 3.94 5.06
C LYS A 14 -12.60 4.55 5.93
N LYS A 15 -12.95 4.88 7.18
CA LYS A 15 -12.00 5.40 8.16
C LYS A 15 -10.92 4.37 8.38
N TRP A 16 -9.68 4.84 8.47
CA TRP A 16 -8.55 4.00 8.84
C TRP A 16 -8.86 3.27 10.16
N LYS A 17 -8.61 1.97 10.19
CA LYS A 17 -8.83 1.11 11.36
C LYS A 17 -7.49 0.63 11.89
N LYS A 18 -7.32 0.72 13.21
CA LYS A 18 -6.19 0.09 13.92
C LYS A 18 -6.14 -1.42 13.60
N PRO A 19 -4.94 -2.02 13.50
CA PRO A 19 -4.81 -3.46 13.32
C PRO A 19 -5.18 -4.22 14.61
N LEU A 20 -5.23 -5.55 14.54
CA LEU A 20 -5.43 -6.40 15.71
C LEU A 20 -4.24 -6.29 16.67
N LYS A 21 -4.46 -6.64 17.94
CA LYS A 21 -3.38 -6.75 18.93
C LYS A 21 -2.29 -7.71 18.44
N GLY A 22 -1.02 -7.33 18.58
CA GLY A 22 0.17 -8.03 18.13
C GLY A 22 0.53 -7.76 16.66
N PHE A 23 -0.22 -6.90 15.97
CA PHE A 23 0.04 -6.57 14.57
C PHE A 23 0.50 -5.13 14.38
N ILE A 24 1.40 -4.96 13.41
CA ILE A 24 1.81 -3.69 12.84
C ILE A 24 1.07 -3.50 11.52
N LYS A 25 0.55 -2.30 11.28
CA LYS A 25 -0.01 -1.91 9.98
C LYS A 25 0.99 -1.07 9.19
N ILE A 26 1.25 -1.48 7.96
CA ILE A 26 2.08 -0.78 6.99
C ILE A 26 1.17 -0.28 5.87
N ASN A 27 0.93 1.03 5.85
CA ASN A 27 0.27 1.67 4.72
C ASN A 27 1.36 2.08 3.71
N PHE A 28 1.10 1.86 2.43
CA PHE A 28 1.99 2.29 1.34
C PHE A 28 1.18 2.82 0.16
N ASP A 29 1.83 3.65 -0.65
CA ASP A 29 1.28 4.23 -1.87
C ASP A 29 2.41 4.60 -2.84
N ALA A 30 2.08 4.71 -4.12
CA ALA A 30 2.98 5.21 -5.15
C ALA A 30 2.26 6.10 -6.16
N ALA A 31 2.92 7.19 -6.55
CA ALA A 31 2.42 8.15 -7.52
C ALA A 31 3.31 8.20 -8.77
N VAL A 32 2.69 8.15 -9.95
CA VAL A 32 3.38 8.27 -11.23
C VAL A 32 3.29 9.70 -11.75
N GLY A 33 4.43 10.39 -11.77
CA GLY A 33 4.60 11.67 -12.46
C GLY A 33 4.98 11.48 -13.94
N GLU A 34 5.29 12.57 -14.65
CA GLU A 34 5.63 12.52 -16.08
C GLU A 34 6.84 11.62 -16.37
N ASN A 35 7.97 11.87 -15.69
CA ASN A 35 9.25 11.17 -15.86
C ASN A 35 9.80 10.58 -14.55
N ARG A 36 8.96 10.46 -13.52
CA ARG A 36 9.37 9.99 -12.20
C ARG A 36 8.25 9.28 -11.48
N ILE A 37 8.63 8.47 -10.51
CA ILE A 37 7.73 7.83 -9.54
C ILE A 37 8.07 8.36 -8.17
N GLY A 38 7.06 8.71 -7.38
CA GLY A 38 7.18 8.90 -5.93
C GLY A 38 6.55 7.73 -5.20
N TYR A 39 7.11 7.33 -4.06
CA TYR A 39 6.52 6.31 -3.20
C TYR A 39 6.64 6.70 -1.74
N GLY A 40 5.73 6.19 -0.92
CA GLY A 40 5.69 6.46 0.51
C GLY A 40 5.15 5.30 1.31
N THR A 41 5.59 5.19 2.56
CA THR A 41 5.07 4.23 3.53
C THR A 41 5.04 4.82 4.93
N ILE A 42 4.03 4.42 5.70
CA ILE A 42 3.90 4.72 7.12
C ILE A 42 3.58 3.44 7.89
N ILE A 43 4.24 3.28 9.03
CA ILE A 43 4.20 2.08 9.86
C ILE A 43 3.64 2.44 11.21
N ARG A 44 2.57 1.76 11.62
CA ARG A 44 1.87 2.01 12.88
C ARG A 44 1.67 0.73 13.69
N ASP A 45 1.75 0.83 15.00
CA ASP A 45 1.44 -0.28 15.91
C ASP A 45 -0.08 -0.49 16.09
N GLU A 46 -0.44 -1.43 16.97
CA GLU A 46 -1.82 -1.76 17.34
C GLU A 46 -2.59 -0.60 17.95
N GLU A 47 -1.91 0.37 18.55
CA GLU A 47 -2.51 1.59 19.11
C GLU A 47 -2.57 2.73 18.09
N GLY A 48 -2.03 2.53 16.89
CA GLY A 48 -1.93 3.54 15.85
C GLY A 48 -0.76 4.52 16.03
N PHE A 49 0.14 4.25 16.97
CA PHE A 49 1.35 5.05 17.15
C PHE A 49 2.30 4.82 15.97
N VAL A 50 2.92 5.89 15.47
CA VAL A 50 3.83 5.82 14.32
C VAL A 50 5.18 5.29 14.78
N LEU A 51 5.54 4.10 14.32
CA LEU A 51 6.84 3.48 14.58
C LEU A 51 7.91 3.95 13.59
N GLY A 52 7.48 4.39 12.41
CA GLY A 52 8.37 4.88 11.36
C GLY A 52 7.67 5.02 10.03
N GLY A 53 8.47 5.29 9.01
CA GLY A 53 8.03 5.45 7.64
C GLY A 53 9.21 5.71 6.71
N GLY A 54 8.93 5.81 5.43
CA GLY A 54 9.93 6.09 4.43
C GLY A 54 9.28 6.53 3.13
N GLY A 55 10.10 7.04 2.23
CA GLY A 55 9.67 7.43 0.90
C GLY A 55 10.86 7.84 0.04
N GLY A 56 10.61 8.00 -1.25
CA GLY A 56 11.64 8.35 -2.20
C GLY A 56 11.08 8.58 -3.59
N PHE A 57 12.00 8.79 -4.53
CA PHE A 57 11.70 8.97 -5.94
C PHE A 57 12.62 8.10 -6.80
N LYS A 58 12.13 7.74 -7.98
CA LYS A 58 12.93 7.11 -9.05
C LYS A 58 12.75 7.90 -10.34
N GLU A 59 13.85 8.20 -11.02
CA GLU A 59 13.89 8.98 -12.26
C GLU A 59 13.62 8.11 -13.50
N PHE A 60 12.49 7.40 -13.46
CA PHE A 60 11.92 6.69 -14.60
C PHE A 60 10.41 6.58 -14.41
N ARG A 61 9.71 6.17 -15.47
CA ARG A 61 8.26 5.99 -15.48
C ARG A 61 7.92 4.50 -15.52
N LEU A 62 6.91 4.11 -14.76
CA LEU A 62 6.25 2.82 -14.80
C LEU A 62 4.75 3.02 -15.04
N SER A 63 4.02 1.95 -15.32
CA SER A 63 2.56 1.96 -15.16
C SER A 63 2.18 2.21 -13.70
N VAL A 64 0.92 2.61 -13.46
CA VAL A 64 0.41 2.80 -12.09
C VAL A 64 0.54 1.52 -11.27
N GLU A 65 0.17 0.37 -11.85
CA GLU A 65 0.25 -0.92 -11.17
C GLU A 65 1.70 -1.32 -10.83
N GLU A 66 2.64 -1.14 -11.75
CA GLU A 66 4.06 -1.40 -11.48
C GLU A 66 4.64 -0.45 -10.42
N ALA A 67 4.19 0.82 -10.40
CA ALA A 67 4.59 1.78 -9.37
C ALA A 67 4.05 1.38 -7.99
N GLU A 68 2.81 0.90 -7.90
CA GLU A 68 2.23 0.35 -6.66
C GLU A 68 2.99 -0.88 -6.15
N CYS A 69 3.35 -1.79 -7.06
CA CYS A 69 4.21 -2.93 -6.72
C CYS A 69 5.57 -2.47 -6.18
N MET A 70 6.16 -1.42 -6.75
CA MET A 70 7.39 -0.82 -6.23
C MET A 70 7.18 -0.17 -4.85
N GLY A 71 6.08 0.55 -4.65
CA GLY A 71 5.72 1.10 -3.34
C GLY A 71 5.59 0.00 -2.28
N PHE A 72 5.01 -1.14 -2.66
CA PHE A 72 4.93 -2.32 -1.81
C PHE A 72 6.32 -2.88 -1.47
N GLU A 73 7.19 -3.10 -2.47
CA GLU A 73 8.57 -3.58 -2.27
C GLU A 73 9.38 -2.65 -1.34
N GLU A 74 9.29 -1.34 -1.55
CA GLU A 74 9.98 -0.35 -0.73
C GLU A 74 9.43 -0.33 0.71
N SER A 75 8.13 -0.58 0.91
CA SER A 75 7.54 -0.72 2.24
C SER A 75 8.08 -1.95 3.00
N ILE A 76 8.29 -3.08 2.31
CA ILE A 76 8.93 -4.27 2.87
C ILE A 76 10.38 -3.95 3.26
N ASN A 77 11.11 -3.22 2.41
CA ASN A 77 12.48 -2.82 2.71
C ASN A 77 12.57 -1.88 3.92
N VAL A 78 11.62 -0.96 4.10
CA VAL A 78 11.53 -0.14 5.33
C VAL A 78 11.29 -1.03 6.55
N ALA A 79 10.33 -1.94 6.50
CA ALA A 79 10.04 -2.88 7.60
C ALA A 79 11.27 -3.70 8.01
N ARG A 80 12.01 -4.21 7.02
CA ARG A 80 13.26 -4.97 7.25
C ARG A 80 14.35 -4.11 7.90
N ARG A 81 14.53 -2.86 7.45
CA ARG A 81 15.51 -1.93 8.04
C ARG A 81 15.18 -1.59 9.49
N LEU A 82 13.89 -1.48 9.82
CA LEU A 82 13.41 -1.28 11.18
C LEU A 82 13.45 -2.56 12.04
N LYS A 83 13.81 -3.72 11.45
CA LYS A 83 13.90 -5.02 12.12
C LYS A 83 12.61 -5.40 12.85
N LEU A 84 11.45 -5.10 12.24
CA LEU A 84 10.16 -5.49 12.76
C LEU A 84 10.08 -7.02 12.84
N LYS A 85 9.65 -7.55 14.00
CA LYS A 85 9.56 -9.00 14.26
C LYS A 85 8.12 -9.47 14.48
N GLU A 86 7.20 -8.53 14.56
CA GLU A 86 5.78 -8.70 14.81
C GLU A 86 5.04 -9.13 13.52
N HIS A 87 3.78 -9.50 13.66
CA HIS A 87 2.93 -9.77 12.50
C HIS A 87 2.61 -8.47 11.77
N VAL A 88 2.74 -8.47 10.44
CA VAL A 88 2.57 -7.26 9.61
C VAL A 88 1.34 -7.38 8.73
N LEU A 89 0.55 -6.30 8.67
CA LEU A 89 -0.57 -6.12 7.73
C LEU A 89 -0.25 -4.97 6.77
N PHE A 90 -0.26 -5.25 5.47
CA PHE A 90 -0.07 -4.24 4.43
C PHE A 90 -1.43 -3.72 3.95
N GLU A 91 -1.51 -2.42 3.68
CA GLU A 91 -2.74 -1.74 3.22
C GLU A 91 -2.41 -0.67 2.16
N THR A 92 -3.05 -0.78 1.00
CA THR A 92 -3.02 0.17 -0.14
C THR A 92 -4.45 0.40 -0.62
N ASP A 93 -4.72 1.52 -1.29
CA ASP A 93 -5.98 1.80 -1.96
C ASP A 93 -6.05 1.24 -3.40
N HIS A 94 -4.96 0.66 -3.91
CA HIS A 94 -4.92 0.02 -5.23
C HIS A 94 -5.58 -1.37 -5.23
N VAL A 95 -6.90 -1.39 -5.48
CA VAL A 95 -7.73 -2.61 -5.49
C VAL A 95 -7.21 -3.73 -6.41
N GLY A 96 -6.58 -3.37 -7.54
CA GLY A 96 -6.01 -4.35 -8.47
C GLY A 96 -4.88 -5.15 -7.83
N LEU A 97 -4.04 -4.49 -7.03
CA LEU A 97 -2.90 -5.12 -6.35
C LEU A 97 -3.39 -5.98 -5.18
N VAL A 98 -4.35 -5.46 -4.40
CA VAL A 98 -5.00 -6.22 -3.31
C VAL A 98 -5.62 -7.52 -3.83
N ASN A 99 -6.38 -7.44 -4.93
CA ASN A 99 -7.01 -8.60 -5.52
C ASN A 99 -5.99 -9.59 -6.06
N LYS A 100 -4.93 -9.13 -6.75
CA LYS A 100 -3.87 -10.01 -7.24
C LYS A 100 -3.22 -10.75 -6.08
N LEU A 101 -2.73 -10.04 -5.07
CA LEU A 101 -2.01 -10.65 -3.94
C LEU A 101 -2.87 -11.63 -3.13
N ASN A 102 -4.12 -11.26 -2.82
CA ASN A 102 -4.99 -12.13 -2.03
C ASN A 102 -5.53 -13.33 -2.82
N ASN A 103 -5.53 -13.27 -4.15
CA ASN A 103 -5.95 -14.39 -5.00
C ASN A 103 -4.80 -15.34 -5.36
N LEU A 104 -3.54 -14.96 -5.17
CA LEU A 104 -2.39 -15.86 -5.34
C LEU A 104 -2.47 -17.06 -4.38
N ASP A 105 -3.04 -16.90 -3.19
CA ASP A 105 -3.30 -18.00 -2.24
C ASP A 105 -4.28 -19.06 -2.80
N ASN A 106 -4.99 -18.76 -3.89
CA ASN A 106 -5.95 -19.66 -4.54
C ASN A 106 -5.52 -20.05 -5.97
N ASP A 107 -4.33 -19.64 -6.43
CA ASP A 107 -3.84 -20.01 -7.76
C ASP A 107 -3.21 -21.42 -7.69
N PRO A 108 -3.79 -22.44 -8.34
CA PRO A 108 -3.27 -23.81 -8.29
C PRO A 108 -1.92 -23.99 -9.02
N LEU A 109 -1.34 -22.91 -9.57
CA LEU A 109 -0.06 -22.90 -10.29
C LEU A 109 1.12 -22.34 -9.46
N LEU A 110 0.90 -21.98 -8.19
CA LEU A 110 1.93 -21.71 -7.17
C LEU A 110 1.83 -22.74 -6.03
#